data_AF-A0AAC9I8Y9-F1
#
_entry.id   AF-A0AAC9I8Y9-F1
#
_cell.length_a   1.000
_cell.length_b   1.000
_cell.length_c   1.000
_cell.angle_alpha   90.00
_cell.angle_beta   90.00
_cell.angle_gamma   90.00
#
_symmetry.space_group_name_H-M   'P 1'
#
loop_
_entity.id
_entity.type
_entity.pdbx_description
1 polymer ?
#
loop_
_entity_poly.entity_id
_entity_poly.type
_entity_poly.pdbx_seq_one_letter_code
_entity_poly.pdbx_strand_id
1 'polypeptide(L)'
;MKYFEIYIDEDLDIKSKTILNDYWIIDEGNFLNKPAKIVQTYDITLGELTKLVKKHSCCEITHGNCRECKEVMMEKVAAQTVYMSSMRNKIHTCSKCQIELRKKAEKQYQDRLEEIRKMQRLNFEIALIDKKWTELPANELSMLYSLIQNKTKKNIYANVFKGNCFDKTMWNYVKKFENLGFLNVIRDGNSVVEFEFDERINEVIKNLFLKKTDADLYSDSSVSNILRFSLTKKEYKKTDRDPDYGGIFTLPGDIILKANTRYIFGGWTLTDGSINLSFTPLADLQKSNVTQENIENEPQLIGDIVKNMFNEIRDDTRELPTYDQAFGSLDSNFYENEDEDEDDDWDVPF
;
A
#
# COMPACT_ATOMS: atom_id res chain seq x y z
N MET A 1 33.51 -32.29 36.52
CA MET A 1 34.94 -32.39 36.20
C MET A 1 35.04 -33.17 34.90
N LYS A 2 35.80 -32.67 33.91
CA LYS A 2 36.00 -33.37 32.64
C LYS A 2 37.20 -34.29 32.77
N TYR A 3 37.10 -35.47 32.21
CA TYR A 3 38.21 -36.44 32.15
C TYR A 3 38.48 -36.78 30.70
N PHE A 4 39.72 -37.14 30.39
CA PHE A 4 40.07 -37.59 29.05
C PHE A 4 41.01 -38.79 29.12
N GLU A 5 40.90 -39.65 28.12
CA GLU A 5 41.77 -40.80 27.92
C GLU A 5 42.30 -40.77 26.48
N ILE A 6 43.57 -41.14 26.29
CA ILE A 6 44.22 -41.17 24.98
C ILE A 6 44.43 -42.63 24.61
N TYR A 7 43.93 -43.02 23.45
CA TYR A 7 44.12 -44.35 22.88
C TYR A 7 45.05 -44.24 21.68
N ILE A 8 46.07 -45.08 21.65
CA ILE A 8 47.03 -45.25 20.55
C ILE A 8 47.08 -46.75 20.25
N ASP A 9 47.01 -47.12 18.97
CA ASP A 9 47.05 -48.52 18.55
C ASP A 9 48.33 -49.23 19.02
N GLU A 10 48.19 -50.45 19.52
CA GLU A 10 49.32 -51.24 20.04
C GLU A 10 50.22 -51.79 18.92
N ASP A 11 49.67 -52.08 17.74
CA ASP A 11 50.40 -52.62 16.57
C ASP A 11 50.93 -51.50 15.66
N LEU A 12 51.85 -50.71 16.21
CA LEU A 12 52.56 -49.66 15.49
C LEU A 12 54.07 -49.80 15.63
N ASP A 13 54.79 -49.39 14.60
CA ASP A 13 56.24 -49.26 14.66
C ASP A 13 56.66 -48.21 15.71
N ILE A 14 57.88 -48.34 16.21
CA ILE A 14 58.40 -47.49 17.30
C ILE A 14 58.31 -46.02 16.94
N LYS A 15 58.64 -45.63 15.69
CA LYS A 15 58.64 -44.23 15.25
C LYS A 15 57.22 -43.67 15.27
N SER A 16 56.24 -44.39 14.74
CA SER A 16 54.83 -43.99 14.75
C SER A 16 54.28 -43.82 16.16
N LYS A 17 54.60 -44.75 17.08
CA LYS A 17 54.20 -44.63 18.50
C LYS A 17 54.80 -43.39 19.16
N THR A 18 56.08 -43.12 18.93
CA THR A 18 56.73 -41.93 19.50
C THR A 18 56.08 -40.64 18.99
N ILE A 19 55.79 -40.54 17.68
CA ILE A 19 55.10 -39.37 17.09
C ILE A 19 53.73 -39.14 17.74
N LEU A 20 52.94 -40.21 17.93
CA LEU A 20 51.59 -40.10 18.51
C LEU A 20 51.63 -39.76 20.00
N ASN A 21 52.57 -40.31 20.75
CA ASN A 21 52.79 -39.92 22.15
C ASN A 21 53.14 -38.44 22.24
N ASP A 22 54.11 -37.96 21.44
CA ASP A 22 54.50 -36.55 21.38
C ASP A 22 53.35 -35.62 20.98
N TYR A 23 52.47 -36.09 20.10
CA TYR A 23 51.28 -35.36 19.65
C TYR A 23 50.27 -35.15 20.77
N TRP A 24 50.09 -36.11 21.67
CA TRP A 24 49.09 -36.05 22.74
C TRP A 24 49.66 -35.61 24.10
N ILE A 25 50.90 -35.11 24.17
CA ILE A 25 51.45 -34.57 25.43
C ILE A 25 50.75 -33.27 25.81
N ILE A 26 50.02 -33.33 26.93
CA ILE A 26 49.25 -32.21 27.49
C ILE A 26 49.84 -31.87 28.86
N ASP A 27 50.11 -30.58 29.07
CA ASP A 27 50.56 -30.02 30.34
C ASP A 27 49.67 -28.82 30.72
N GLU A 28 49.15 -28.82 31.94
CA GLU A 28 48.20 -27.81 32.45
C GLU A 28 47.05 -27.46 31.47
N GLY A 29 46.58 -28.45 30.71
CA GLY A 29 45.50 -28.28 29.71
C GLY A 29 45.93 -27.68 28.37
N ASN A 30 47.24 -27.57 28.11
CA ASN A 30 47.81 -27.12 26.84
C ASN A 30 48.69 -28.21 26.21
N PHE A 31 48.67 -28.31 24.88
CA PHE A 31 49.56 -29.23 24.16
C PHE A 31 50.99 -28.68 24.15
N LEU A 32 51.96 -29.48 24.65
CA LEU A 32 53.37 -29.10 24.65
C LEU A 32 53.94 -29.01 23.23
N ASN A 33 53.46 -29.87 22.33
CA ASN A 33 53.90 -29.94 20.95
C ASN A 33 52.77 -29.60 19.98
N LYS A 34 52.93 -28.48 19.27
CA LYS A 34 52.05 -28.13 18.15
C LYS A 34 52.36 -29.02 16.93
N PRO A 35 51.38 -29.28 16.03
CA PRO A 35 51.59 -30.14 14.86
C PRO A 35 52.78 -29.70 13.99
N ALA A 36 52.98 -28.39 13.83
CA ALA A 36 54.11 -27.85 13.05
C ALA A 36 55.48 -28.22 13.65
N LYS A 37 55.60 -28.27 14.98
CA LYS A 37 56.84 -28.68 15.66
C LYS A 37 57.11 -30.16 15.45
N ILE A 38 56.08 -31.00 15.52
CA ILE A 38 56.19 -32.46 15.33
C ILE A 38 56.60 -32.79 13.88
N VAL A 39 55.98 -32.13 12.91
CA VAL A 39 56.33 -32.22 11.48
C VAL A 39 57.82 -31.93 11.27
N GLN A 40 58.35 -30.87 11.89
CA GLN A 40 59.77 -30.51 11.80
C GLN A 40 60.68 -31.51 12.53
N THR A 41 60.33 -31.95 13.74
CA THR A 41 61.15 -32.87 14.55
C THR A 41 61.31 -34.24 13.89
N TYR A 42 60.27 -34.75 13.24
CA TYR A 42 60.25 -36.12 12.70
C TYR A 42 60.46 -36.21 11.18
N ASP A 43 60.67 -35.06 10.53
CA ASP A 43 60.83 -34.91 9.08
C ASP A 43 59.71 -35.62 8.29
N ILE A 44 58.46 -35.28 8.64
CA ILE A 44 57.25 -35.79 7.98
C ILE A 44 56.39 -34.63 7.49
N THR A 45 55.50 -34.88 6.54
CA THR A 45 54.51 -33.90 6.10
C THR A 45 53.34 -33.79 7.09
N LEU A 46 52.66 -32.63 7.09
CA LEU A 46 51.44 -32.45 7.88
C LEU A 46 50.32 -33.44 7.47
N GLY A 47 50.28 -33.79 6.19
CA GLY A 47 49.34 -34.79 5.66
C GLY A 47 49.58 -36.18 6.23
N GLU A 48 50.85 -36.60 6.34
CA GLU A 48 51.23 -37.87 6.98
C GLU A 48 50.90 -37.88 8.46
N LEU A 49 51.22 -36.80 9.19
CA LEU A 49 50.85 -36.67 10.60
C LEU A 49 49.33 -36.76 10.79
N THR A 50 48.55 -36.06 9.96
CA THR A 50 47.09 -36.07 10.06
C THR A 50 46.51 -37.46 9.77
N LYS A 51 47.05 -38.18 8.78
CA LYS A 51 46.66 -39.57 8.48
C LYS A 51 47.01 -40.50 9.62
N LEU A 52 48.21 -40.36 10.19
CA LEU A 52 48.70 -41.18 11.30
C LEU A 52 47.81 -40.99 12.54
N VAL A 53 47.59 -39.74 12.96
CA VAL A 53 46.75 -39.40 14.11
C VAL A 53 45.32 -39.90 13.90
N LYS A 54 44.71 -39.59 12.75
CA LYS A 54 43.31 -39.97 12.46
C LYS A 54 43.09 -41.49 12.43
N LYS A 55 44.08 -42.25 11.96
CA LYS A 55 43.95 -43.69 11.77
C LYS A 55 44.27 -44.47 13.05
N HIS A 56 45.25 -44.01 13.81
CA HIS A 56 45.86 -44.82 14.86
C HIS A 56 45.84 -44.19 16.25
N SER A 57 45.18 -43.05 16.42
CA SER A 57 44.96 -42.48 17.75
C SER A 57 43.62 -41.77 17.87
N CYS A 58 43.09 -41.74 19.08
CA CYS A 58 41.99 -40.85 19.42
C CYS A 58 42.06 -40.49 20.90
N CYS A 59 41.49 -39.34 21.24
CA CYS A 59 41.26 -38.94 22.62
C CYS A 59 39.76 -39.01 22.91
N GLU A 60 39.37 -39.71 23.95
CA GLU A 60 38.00 -39.77 24.43
C GLU A 60 37.82 -38.80 25.60
N ILE A 61 36.91 -37.85 25.44
CA ILE A 61 36.61 -36.82 26.44
C ILE A 61 35.27 -37.15 27.09
N THR A 62 35.27 -37.31 28.42
CA THR A 62 34.06 -37.44 29.23
C THR A 62 33.63 -36.08 29.76
N HIS A 63 32.47 -35.60 29.31
CA HIS A 63 31.89 -34.30 29.68
C HIS A 63 31.02 -34.37 30.95
N GLY A 64 30.80 -35.57 31.50
CA GLY A 64 29.88 -35.83 32.60
C GLY A 64 28.50 -36.29 32.10
N ASN A 65 27.48 -36.16 32.94
CA ASN A 65 26.14 -36.68 32.64
C ASN A 65 25.27 -35.64 31.94
N CYS A 66 24.51 -36.08 30.94
CA CYS A 66 23.48 -35.27 30.29
C CYS A 66 22.45 -34.78 31.32
N ARG A 67 22.08 -33.50 31.28
CA ARG A 67 21.10 -32.93 32.21
C ARG A 67 19.73 -33.59 32.10
N GLU A 68 19.33 -33.95 30.89
CA GLU A 68 18.01 -34.51 30.56
C GLU A 68 17.93 -36.01 30.84
N CYS A 69 18.70 -36.84 30.10
CA CYS A 69 18.61 -38.30 30.19
C CYS A 69 19.57 -38.94 31.21
N LYS A 70 20.44 -38.15 31.86
CA LYS A 70 21.49 -38.63 32.79
C LYS A 70 22.55 -39.57 32.19
N GLU A 71 22.49 -39.87 30.89
CA GLU A 71 23.53 -40.66 30.20
C GLU A 71 24.89 -39.94 30.23
N VAL A 72 25.96 -40.71 30.34
CA VAL A 72 27.33 -40.18 30.27
C VAL A 72 27.60 -39.68 28.86
N MET A 73 28.07 -38.44 28.74
CA MET A 73 28.41 -37.80 27.48
C MET A 73 29.90 -37.99 27.21
N MET A 74 30.19 -38.76 26.16
CA MET A 74 31.55 -39.01 25.69
C MET A 74 31.71 -38.53 24.25
N GLU A 75 32.88 -38.01 23.93
CA GLU A 75 33.23 -37.54 22.59
C GLU A 75 34.62 -38.03 22.22
N LYS A 76 34.75 -38.67 21.05
CA LYS A 76 36.03 -39.09 20.51
C LYS A 76 36.55 -38.04 19.54
N VAL A 77 37.76 -37.55 19.80
CA VAL A 77 38.42 -36.52 19.00
C VAL A 77 39.76 -37.03 18.49
N ALA A 78 40.09 -36.75 17.24
CA ALA A 78 41.34 -37.15 16.60
C ALA A 78 42.25 -35.96 16.27
N ALA A 79 41.98 -34.78 16.83
CA ALA A 79 42.76 -33.58 16.57
C ALA A 79 42.85 -32.69 17.81
N GLN A 80 44.03 -32.12 18.05
CA GLN A 80 44.28 -31.19 19.16
C GLN A 80 43.30 -30.00 19.17
N THR A 81 42.99 -29.44 18.00
CA THR A 81 42.08 -28.28 17.88
C THR A 81 40.66 -28.62 18.33
N VAL A 82 40.17 -29.81 17.95
CA VAL A 82 38.85 -30.31 18.36
C VAL A 82 38.85 -30.57 19.86
N TYR A 83 39.88 -31.22 20.38
CA TYR A 83 40.06 -31.41 21.83
C TYR A 83 39.96 -30.08 22.61
N MET A 84 40.72 -29.05 22.19
CA MET A 84 40.71 -27.75 22.87
C MET A 84 39.32 -27.12 22.84
N SER A 85 38.61 -27.24 21.70
CA SER A 85 37.24 -26.73 21.58
C SER A 85 36.28 -27.47 22.52
N SER A 86 36.37 -28.80 22.59
CA SER A 86 35.54 -29.65 23.45
C SER A 86 35.82 -29.40 24.93
N MET A 87 37.08 -29.18 25.32
CA MET A 87 37.44 -28.87 26.71
C MET A 87 36.92 -27.49 27.16
N ARG A 88 36.92 -26.48 26.28
CA ARG A 88 36.36 -25.14 26.57
C ARG A 88 34.84 -25.10 26.60
N ASN A 89 34.18 -25.85 25.71
CA ASN A 89 32.73 -25.80 25.56
C ASN A 89 32.02 -26.49 26.73
N LYS A 90 31.04 -25.82 27.34
CA LYS A 90 30.18 -26.44 28.35
C LYS A 90 29.06 -27.20 27.65
N ILE A 91 29.17 -28.52 27.60
CA ILE A 91 28.12 -29.40 27.08
C ILE A 91 27.24 -29.83 28.26
N HIS A 92 25.97 -29.43 28.21
CA HIS A 92 25.00 -29.75 29.26
C HIS A 92 24.00 -30.84 28.84
N THR A 93 23.89 -31.10 27.55
CA THR A 93 22.91 -32.01 26.97
C THR A 93 23.55 -32.83 25.86
N CYS A 94 23.24 -34.13 25.82
CA CYS A 94 23.74 -35.02 24.78
C CYS A 94 23.06 -34.71 23.43
N SER A 95 23.69 -35.14 22.35
CA SER A 95 23.19 -34.91 20.99
C SER A 95 21.75 -35.42 20.79
N LYS A 96 21.41 -36.60 21.33
CA LYS A 96 20.05 -37.16 21.27
C LYS A 96 19.02 -36.23 21.90
N CYS A 97 19.25 -35.81 23.15
CA CYS A 97 18.35 -34.89 23.85
C CYS A 97 18.29 -33.51 23.18
N GLN A 98 19.38 -33.02 22.59
CA GLN A 98 19.34 -31.77 21.81
C GLN A 98 18.43 -31.89 20.59
N ILE A 99 18.49 -33.01 19.86
CA ILE A 99 17.62 -33.26 18.72
C ILE A 99 16.15 -33.33 19.16
N GLU A 100 15.86 -34.03 20.26
CA GLU A 100 14.50 -34.13 20.80
C GLU A 100 13.95 -32.78 21.26
N LEU A 101 14.77 -31.98 21.95
CA LEU A 101 14.38 -30.62 22.36
C LEU A 101 14.09 -29.74 21.14
N ARG A 102 14.90 -29.82 20.08
CA ARG A 102 14.64 -29.11 18.82
C ARG A 102 13.34 -29.58 18.17
N LYS A 103 13.09 -30.90 18.09
CA LYS A 103 11.84 -31.44 17.55
C LYS A 103 10.62 -30.99 18.36
N LYS A 104 10.73 -30.97 19.68
CA LYS A 104 9.65 -30.50 20.57
C LYS A 104 9.39 -29.01 20.37
N ALA A 105 10.45 -28.19 20.28
CA ALA A 105 10.33 -26.76 20.02
C ALA A 105 9.69 -26.46 18.66
N GLU A 106 10.11 -27.19 17.62
CA GLU A 106 9.52 -27.09 16.28
C GLU A 106 8.04 -27.49 16.31
N LYS A 107 7.70 -28.62 16.93
CA LYS A 107 6.30 -29.04 17.07
C LYS A 107 5.46 -27.99 17.80
N GLN A 108 5.94 -27.47 18.93
CA GLN A 108 5.25 -26.40 19.67
C GLN A 108 5.11 -25.10 18.88
N TYR A 109 6.04 -24.83 17.97
CA TYR A 109 5.93 -23.70 17.06
C TYR A 109 4.83 -23.94 16.01
N GLN A 110 4.81 -25.12 15.39
CA GLN A 110 3.78 -25.51 14.43
C GLN A 110 2.38 -25.55 15.06
N ASP A 111 2.25 -26.12 16.26
CA ASP A 111 0.98 -26.17 17.01
C ASP A 111 0.44 -24.74 17.26
N ARG A 112 1.32 -23.81 17.66
CA ARG A 112 0.96 -22.39 17.85
C ARG A 112 0.53 -21.71 16.56
N LEU A 113 1.20 -21.99 15.44
CA LEU A 113 0.80 -21.45 14.13
C LEU A 113 -0.58 -21.98 13.71
N GLU A 114 -0.87 -23.25 13.99
CA GLU A 114 -2.17 -23.84 13.71
C GLU A 114 -3.27 -23.23 14.59
N GLU A 115 -3.01 -23.01 15.88
CA GLU A 115 -3.93 -22.30 16.78
C GLU A 115 -4.24 -20.89 16.30
N ILE A 116 -3.22 -20.12 15.88
CA ILE A 116 -3.40 -18.78 15.31
C ILE A 116 -4.30 -18.86 14.07
N ARG A 117 -4.05 -19.80 13.15
CA ARG A 117 -4.89 -20.01 11.95
C ARG A 117 -6.32 -20.39 12.30
N LYS A 118 -6.54 -21.20 13.34
CA LYS A 118 -7.89 -21.56 13.81
C LYS A 118 -8.62 -20.34 14.35
N MET A 119 -7.96 -19.53 15.18
CA MET A 119 -8.53 -18.29 15.72
C MET A 119 -8.86 -17.29 14.60
N GLN A 120 -7.99 -17.17 13.61
CA GLN A 120 -8.21 -16.34 12.42
C GLN A 120 -9.46 -16.76 11.63
N ARG A 121 -9.64 -18.07 11.40
CA ARG A 121 -10.86 -18.59 10.75
C ARG A 121 -12.11 -18.30 11.59
N LEU A 122 -12.01 -18.49 12.91
CA LEU A 122 -13.12 -18.19 13.81
C LEU A 122 -13.51 -16.70 13.76
N ASN A 123 -12.53 -15.80 13.66
CA ASN A 123 -12.80 -14.37 13.49
C ASN A 123 -13.55 -14.05 12.20
N PHE A 124 -13.20 -14.72 11.10
CA PHE A 124 -13.97 -14.61 9.85
C PHE A 124 -15.40 -15.13 10.01
N GLU A 125 -15.61 -16.28 10.65
CA GLU A 125 -16.95 -16.81 10.93
C GLU A 125 -17.80 -15.84 11.76
N ILE A 126 -17.22 -15.28 12.82
CA ILE A 126 -17.89 -14.30 13.68
C ILE A 126 -18.26 -13.06 12.86
N ALA A 127 -17.35 -12.54 12.05
CA ALA A 127 -17.62 -11.37 11.20
C ALA A 127 -18.79 -11.62 10.22
N LEU A 128 -18.91 -12.87 9.75
CA LEU A 128 -19.94 -13.29 8.81
C LEU A 128 -21.30 -13.49 9.47
N ILE A 129 -21.34 -14.15 10.63
CA ILE A 129 -22.56 -14.36 11.44
C ILE A 129 -23.12 -13.03 11.93
N ASP A 130 -22.26 -12.18 12.50
CA ASP A 130 -22.65 -10.90 13.08
C ASP A 130 -22.87 -9.82 12.00
N LYS A 131 -22.54 -10.13 10.75
CA LYS A 131 -22.62 -9.21 9.60
C LYS A 131 -21.91 -7.89 9.87
N LYS A 132 -20.72 -7.93 10.47
CA LYS A 132 -19.99 -6.74 10.97
C LYS A 132 -19.78 -5.64 9.93
N TRP A 133 -19.87 -5.95 8.63
CA TRP A 133 -19.80 -4.97 7.55
C TRP A 133 -20.93 -3.94 7.59
N THR A 134 -22.05 -4.22 8.26
CA THR A 134 -23.15 -3.26 8.44
C THR A 134 -22.78 -2.11 9.39
N GLU A 135 -21.76 -2.32 10.23
CA GLU A 135 -21.24 -1.30 11.16
C GLU A 135 -20.26 -0.33 10.47
N LEU A 136 -19.83 -0.64 9.24
CA LEU A 136 -18.87 0.19 8.52
C LEU A 136 -19.57 1.36 7.80
N PRO A 137 -19.13 2.61 8.02
CA PRO A 137 -19.58 3.72 7.20
C PRO A 137 -19.13 3.56 5.74
N ALA A 138 -19.80 4.25 4.81
CA ALA A 138 -19.61 4.05 3.37
C ALA A 138 -18.16 4.25 2.88
N ASN A 139 -17.43 5.20 3.48
CA ASN A 139 -16.01 5.44 3.18
C ASN A 139 -15.12 4.26 3.61
N GLU A 140 -15.39 3.67 4.77
CA GLU A 140 -14.66 2.50 5.26
C GLU A 140 -14.99 1.26 4.44
N LEU A 141 -16.26 1.08 4.09
CA LEU A 141 -16.69 -0.01 3.22
C LEU A 141 -16.00 0.07 1.85
N SER A 142 -15.88 1.29 1.30
CA SER A 142 -15.16 1.54 0.04
C SER A 142 -13.67 1.21 0.17
N MET A 143 -13.05 1.61 1.27
CA MET A 143 -11.65 1.27 1.56
C MET A 143 -11.43 -0.24 1.68
N LEU A 144 -12.31 -0.95 2.39
CA LEU A 144 -12.27 -2.40 2.52
C LEU A 144 -12.40 -3.07 1.15
N TYR A 145 -13.33 -2.61 0.33
CA TYR A 145 -13.50 -3.11 -1.03
C TYR A 145 -12.25 -2.90 -1.90
N SER A 146 -11.59 -1.75 -1.81
CA SER A 146 -10.33 -1.50 -2.50
C SER A 146 -9.22 -2.47 -2.06
N LEU A 147 -9.12 -2.79 -0.76
CA LEU A 147 -8.17 -3.80 -0.28
C LEU A 147 -8.48 -5.19 -0.88
N ILE A 148 -9.74 -5.59 -0.86
CA ILE A 148 -10.23 -6.88 -1.39
C ILE A 148 -9.97 -7.01 -2.90
N GLN A 149 -10.18 -5.93 -3.68
CA GLN A 149 -9.93 -5.96 -5.13
C GLN A 149 -8.45 -6.14 -5.46
N ASN A 150 -7.56 -5.54 -4.66
CA ASN A 150 -6.13 -5.58 -4.93
C ASN A 150 -5.48 -6.90 -4.52
N LYS A 151 -6.03 -7.60 -3.51
CA LYS A 151 -5.66 -8.93 -2.96
C LYS A 151 -4.21 -9.09 -2.48
N THR A 152 -3.24 -8.78 -3.33
CA THR A 152 -1.82 -8.99 -3.09
C THR A 152 -1.19 -7.79 -2.38
N LYS A 153 -0.17 -8.06 -1.54
CA LYS A 153 0.63 -7.02 -0.87
C LYS A 153 1.13 -5.96 -1.86
N LYS A 154 1.67 -6.39 -3.00
CA LYS A 154 2.22 -5.50 -4.03
C LYS A 154 1.15 -4.52 -4.55
N ASN A 155 -0.03 -5.04 -4.91
CA ASN A 155 -1.11 -4.22 -5.44
C ASN A 155 -1.73 -3.33 -4.36
N ILE A 156 -1.89 -3.83 -3.14
CA ILE A 156 -2.39 -3.03 -2.02
C ILE A 156 -1.45 -1.84 -1.77
N TYR A 157 -0.14 -2.07 -1.75
CA TYR A 157 0.82 -0.99 -1.56
C TYR A 157 0.83 0.00 -2.73
N ALA A 158 0.78 -0.49 -3.97
CA ALA A 158 0.77 0.39 -5.14
C ALA A 158 -0.53 1.21 -5.24
N ASN A 159 -1.69 0.59 -5.07
CA ASN A 159 -2.97 1.16 -5.46
C ASN A 159 -3.77 1.72 -4.28
N VAL A 160 -3.69 1.08 -3.10
CA VAL A 160 -4.43 1.53 -1.90
C VAL A 160 -3.57 2.49 -1.08
N PHE A 161 -2.32 2.13 -0.81
CA PHE A 161 -1.37 2.97 -0.08
C PHE A 161 -0.68 4.01 -0.99
N LYS A 162 -0.95 3.98 -2.30
CA LYS A 162 -0.38 4.91 -3.28
C LYS A 162 1.15 4.97 -3.25
N GLY A 163 1.80 3.82 -3.00
CA GLY A 163 3.24 3.68 -2.85
C GLY A 163 3.79 4.02 -1.45
N ASN A 164 3.00 4.63 -0.56
CA ASN A 164 3.43 4.97 0.80
C ASN A 164 3.09 3.87 1.80
N CYS A 165 3.95 2.85 1.91
CA CYS A 165 3.74 1.73 2.83
C CYS A 165 3.81 2.10 4.33
N PHE A 166 4.11 3.35 4.69
CA PHE A 166 4.14 3.85 6.06
C PHE A 166 2.94 4.75 6.41
N ASP A 167 1.95 4.87 5.52
CA ASP A 167 0.76 5.68 5.77
C ASP A 167 -0.01 5.16 7.00
N LYS A 168 0.06 5.95 8.09
CA LYS A 168 -0.59 5.62 9.37
C LYS A 168 -2.11 5.52 9.24
N THR A 169 -2.72 6.35 8.39
CA THR A 169 -4.17 6.34 8.17
C THR A 169 -4.59 5.03 7.51
N MET A 170 -3.84 4.58 6.51
CA MET A 170 -4.09 3.29 5.86
C MET A 170 -3.87 2.12 6.83
N TRP A 171 -2.80 2.15 7.63
CA TRP A 171 -2.58 1.13 8.65
C TRP A 171 -3.66 1.11 9.73
N ASN A 172 -4.25 2.26 10.07
CA ASN A 172 -5.39 2.31 10.99
C ASN A 172 -6.62 1.60 10.41
N TYR A 173 -6.91 1.78 9.12
CA TYR A 173 -7.97 1.02 8.45
C TYR A 173 -7.67 -0.48 8.43
N VAL A 174 -6.46 -0.87 8.03
CA VAL A 174 -6.04 -2.28 8.02
C VAL A 174 -6.19 -2.91 9.40
N LYS A 175 -5.72 -2.22 10.47
CA LYS A 175 -5.85 -2.71 11.85
C LYS A 175 -7.31 -2.83 12.29
N LYS A 176 -8.16 -1.86 11.90
CA LYS A 176 -9.60 -1.91 12.18
C LYS A 176 -10.24 -3.12 11.49
N PHE A 177 -9.95 -3.34 10.21
CA PHE A 177 -10.50 -4.46 9.46
C PHE A 177 -9.97 -5.82 9.93
N GLU A 178 -8.72 -5.88 10.38
CA GLU A 178 -8.14 -7.07 11.03
C GLU A 178 -8.87 -7.38 12.34
N ASN A 179 -9.12 -6.37 13.19
CA ASN A 179 -9.86 -6.53 14.45
C ASN A 179 -11.33 -6.91 14.25
N LEU A 180 -11.96 -6.44 13.16
CA LEU A 180 -13.32 -6.80 12.81
C LEU A 180 -13.42 -8.17 12.13
N GLY A 181 -12.28 -8.80 11.79
CA GLY A 181 -12.25 -10.11 11.15
C GLY A 181 -12.64 -10.06 9.67
N PHE A 182 -12.27 -9.01 8.94
CA PHE A 182 -12.46 -8.95 7.47
C PHE A 182 -11.22 -9.35 6.68
N LEU A 183 -10.04 -9.27 7.29
CA LEU A 183 -8.78 -9.70 6.70
C LEU A 183 -7.81 -10.12 7.81
N ASN A 184 -6.78 -10.86 7.46
CA ASN A 184 -5.63 -11.09 8.33
C ASN A 184 -4.36 -10.58 7.66
N VAL A 185 -3.47 -9.97 8.44
CA VAL A 185 -2.17 -9.55 7.94
C VAL A 185 -1.10 -10.50 8.47
N ILE A 186 -0.55 -11.31 7.56
CA ILE A 186 0.54 -12.24 7.88
C ILE A 186 1.84 -11.45 7.92
N ARG A 187 2.56 -11.53 9.04
CA ARG A 187 3.78 -10.77 9.30
C ARG A 187 4.97 -11.69 9.60
N ASP A 188 6.13 -11.31 9.11
CA ASP A 188 7.44 -11.86 9.48
C ASP A 188 8.25 -10.75 10.16
N GLY A 189 8.29 -10.79 11.49
CA GLY A 189 8.75 -9.67 12.31
C GLY A 189 7.95 -8.39 12.04
N ASN A 190 8.63 -7.33 11.62
CA ASN A 190 8.01 -6.04 11.28
C ASN A 190 7.54 -5.95 9.83
N SER A 191 7.78 -6.98 9.02
CA SER A 191 7.45 -6.98 7.60
C SER A 191 6.13 -7.69 7.35
N VAL A 192 5.24 -7.09 6.56
CA VAL A 192 4.06 -7.79 6.06
C VAL A 192 4.47 -8.74 4.95
N VAL A 193 4.07 -10.01 5.07
CA VAL A 193 4.27 -11.05 4.07
C VAL A 193 3.09 -11.06 3.11
N GLU A 194 1.86 -11.11 3.66
CA GLU A 194 0.65 -11.32 2.89
C GLU A 194 -0.58 -10.73 3.59
N PHE A 195 -1.59 -10.39 2.79
CA PHE A 195 -2.94 -10.07 3.25
C PHE A 195 -3.85 -11.24 2.86
N GLU A 196 -4.44 -11.88 3.86
CA GLU A 196 -5.39 -12.98 3.68
C GLU A 196 -6.82 -12.46 3.84
N PHE A 197 -7.70 -12.86 2.94
CA PHE A 197 -9.11 -12.46 2.94
C PHE A 197 -10.00 -13.69 2.83
N ASP A 198 -11.10 -13.73 3.59
CA ASP A 198 -12.10 -14.79 3.44
C ASP A 198 -12.97 -14.55 2.21
N GLU A 199 -13.06 -15.56 1.34
CA GLU A 199 -13.76 -15.44 0.06
C GLU A 199 -15.25 -15.15 0.22
N ARG A 200 -15.89 -15.67 1.28
CA ARG A 200 -17.32 -15.47 1.52
C ARG A 200 -17.61 -14.03 1.95
N ILE A 201 -16.76 -13.47 2.81
CA ILE A 201 -16.83 -12.03 3.16
C ILE A 201 -16.59 -11.19 1.90
N ASN A 202 -15.58 -11.54 1.09
CA ASN A 202 -15.28 -10.82 -0.14
C ASN A 202 -16.47 -10.78 -1.10
N GLU A 203 -17.18 -11.90 -1.27
CA GLU A 203 -18.39 -11.97 -2.08
C GLU A 203 -19.50 -11.09 -1.53
N VAL A 204 -19.74 -11.10 -0.21
CA VAL A 204 -20.75 -10.23 0.42
C VAL A 204 -20.41 -8.76 0.18
N ILE A 205 -19.16 -8.33 0.45
CA ILE A 205 -18.74 -6.95 0.23
C ILE A 205 -18.84 -6.59 -1.25
N LYS A 206 -18.35 -7.43 -2.17
CA LYS A 206 -18.49 -7.21 -3.62
C LYS A 206 -19.94 -7.04 -4.02
N ASN A 207 -20.84 -7.88 -3.52
CA ASN A 207 -22.25 -7.80 -3.83
C ASN A 207 -22.90 -6.53 -3.28
N LEU A 208 -22.43 -5.95 -2.19
CA LEU A 208 -22.90 -4.64 -1.73
C LEU A 208 -22.55 -3.52 -2.72
N PHE A 209 -21.39 -3.59 -3.37
CA PHE A 209 -20.97 -2.64 -4.40
C PHE A 209 -21.58 -2.95 -5.77
N LEU A 210 -21.75 -4.22 -6.13
CA LEU A 210 -22.38 -4.64 -7.38
C LEU A 210 -23.89 -4.38 -7.38
N LYS A 211 -24.56 -4.64 -6.26
CA LYS A 211 -25.96 -4.22 -6.06
C LYS A 211 -26.08 -2.71 -6.00
N LYS A 212 -25.04 -1.96 -5.62
CA LYS A 212 -25.03 -0.51 -5.86
C LYS A 212 -24.93 -0.19 -7.35
N THR A 213 -24.16 -0.90 -8.17
CA THR A 213 -24.19 -0.63 -9.62
C THR A 213 -25.51 -1.02 -10.32
N ASP A 214 -26.22 -2.06 -9.84
CA ASP A 214 -27.52 -2.47 -10.41
C ASP A 214 -28.71 -1.76 -9.77
N ALA A 215 -28.59 -1.37 -8.49
CA ALA A 215 -29.59 -0.54 -7.80
C ALA A 215 -29.31 0.95 -8.00
N ASP A 216 -28.12 1.43 -8.34
CA ASP A 216 -27.94 2.83 -8.79
C ASP A 216 -28.41 3.01 -10.25
N LEU A 217 -28.80 1.91 -10.93
CA LEU A 217 -29.68 1.96 -12.10
C LEU A 217 -31.18 2.07 -11.74
N TYR A 218 -31.60 1.85 -10.47
CA TYR A 218 -33.03 1.79 -10.08
C TYR A 218 -33.40 2.27 -8.64
N SER A 219 -32.50 2.88 -7.88
CA SER A 219 -32.60 3.14 -6.43
C SER A 219 -31.69 4.31 -6.02
N ASP A 220 -31.61 5.33 -6.88
CA ASP A 220 -31.77 6.70 -6.41
C ASP A 220 -32.56 7.44 -7.48
N SER A 221 -33.85 7.10 -7.58
CA SER A 221 -34.83 7.92 -8.27
C SER A 221 -35.28 9.09 -7.38
N SER A 222 -34.34 9.72 -6.66
CA SER A 222 -34.31 11.17 -6.83
C SER A 222 -33.90 11.39 -8.29
N VAL A 223 -34.90 11.52 -9.16
CA VAL A 223 -34.72 11.85 -10.58
C VAL A 223 -33.90 13.13 -10.62
N SER A 224 -32.58 12.99 -10.69
CA SER A 224 -31.68 14.10 -10.92
C SER A 224 -31.91 14.48 -12.36
N ASN A 225 -32.75 15.49 -12.59
CA ASN A 225 -32.94 16.09 -13.91
C ASN A 225 -31.68 16.83 -14.40
N ILE A 226 -30.53 16.61 -13.75
CA ILE A 226 -29.24 17.21 -14.09
C ILE A 226 -28.56 16.33 -15.14
N LEU A 227 -28.35 16.89 -16.33
CA LEU A 227 -27.53 16.29 -17.36
C LEU A 227 -26.07 16.72 -17.15
N ARG A 228 -25.14 15.76 -17.04
CA ARG A 228 -23.70 16.03 -16.93
C ARG A 228 -22.91 15.27 -17.97
N PHE A 229 -21.91 15.91 -18.56
CA PHE A 229 -20.93 15.26 -19.42
C PHE A 229 -19.56 15.94 -19.30
N SER A 230 -18.51 15.17 -19.58
CA SER A 230 -17.12 15.62 -19.52
C SER A 230 -16.57 15.82 -20.92
N LEU A 231 -15.94 16.97 -21.13
CA LEU A 231 -15.27 17.36 -22.35
C LEU A 231 -13.76 17.20 -22.16
N THR A 232 -13.19 16.15 -22.73
CA THR A 232 -11.75 15.90 -22.67
C THR A 232 -11.01 16.88 -23.58
N LYS A 233 -9.94 17.49 -23.06
CA LYS A 233 -9.06 18.34 -23.86
C LYS A 233 -8.29 17.47 -24.84
N LYS A 234 -8.30 17.83 -26.13
CA LYS A 234 -7.50 17.12 -27.14
C LYS A 234 -6.04 17.51 -26.97
N GLU A 235 -5.15 16.52 -26.97
CA GLU A 235 -3.70 16.76 -26.93
C GLU A 235 -3.18 17.39 -28.23
N TYR A 236 -3.85 17.13 -29.35
CA TYR A 236 -3.43 17.60 -30.68
C TYR A 236 -4.63 18.11 -31.49
N LYS A 237 -4.48 19.32 -32.06
CA LYS A 237 -5.36 19.86 -33.11
C LYS A 237 -4.76 19.53 -34.46
N LYS A 238 -5.56 19.04 -35.43
CA LYS A 238 -5.07 18.83 -36.80
C LYS A 238 -5.14 20.12 -37.60
N THR A 239 -6.12 20.97 -37.29
CA THR A 239 -6.30 22.30 -37.88
C THR A 239 -6.79 23.30 -36.82
N ASP A 240 -6.63 24.59 -37.07
CA ASP A 240 -7.12 25.65 -36.17
C ASP A 240 -8.65 25.70 -36.06
N ARG A 241 -9.37 24.98 -36.94
CA ARG A 241 -10.82 24.85 -36.91
C ARG A 241 -11.30 23.65 -36.09
N ASP A 242 -10.40 22.81 -35.60
CA ASP A 242 -10.78 21.67 -34.76
C ASP A 242 -11.08 22.12 -33.32
N PRO A 243 -12.12 21.55 -32.67
CA PRO A 243 -12.44 21.92 -31.30
C PRO A 243 -11.38 21.42 -30.33
N ASP A 244 -10.98 22.30 -29.42
CA ASP A 244 -10.02 22.10 -28.32
C ASP A 244 -10.44 20.97 -27.38
N TYR A 245 -11.74 20.75 -27.31
CA TYR A 245 -12.35 19.75 -26.47
C TYR A 245 -13.23 18.83 -27.31
N GLY A 246 -13.17 17.53 -27.04
CA GLY A 246 -14.02 16.57 -27.73
C GLY A 246 -13.89 15.18 -27.15
N GLY A 247 -14.95 14.39 -27.31
CA GLY A 247 -15.02 13.02 -26.85
C GLY A 247 -16.23 12.33 -27.46
N ILE A 248 -16.31 11.02 -27.26
CA ILE A 248 -17.46 10.21 -27.63
C ILE A 248 -18.05 9.68 -26.32
N PHE A 249 -19.36 9.80 -26.15
CA PHE A 249 -20.08 9.21 -25.03
C PHE A 249 -21.33 8.48 -25.53
N THR A 250 -21.78 7.53 -24.73
CA THR A 250 -23.01 6.78 -24.96
C THR A 250 -24.00 7.12 -23.87
N LEU A 251 -25.23 7.45 -24.25
CA LEU A 251 -26.29 7.71 -23.30
C LEU A 251 -26.91 6.38 -22.82
N PRO A 252 -27.09 6.19 -21.51
CA PRO A 252 -27.75 5.00 -20.98
C PRO A 252 -29.25 4.97 -21.27
N GLY A 253 -29.84 6.09 -21.69
CA GLY A 253 -31.25 6.21 -22.07
C GLY A 253 -31.53 7.53 -22.77
N ASP A 254 -32.78 7.71 -23.22
CA ASP A 254 -33.19 8.90 -23.93
C ASP A 254 -33.12 10.15 -23.05
N ILE A 255 -32.60 11.25 -23.61
CA ILE A 255 -32.61 12.56 -22.99
C ILE A 255 -33.65 13.43 -23.69
N ILE A 256 -34.61 13.93 -22.93
CA ILE A 256 -35.65 14.84 -23.42
C ILE A 256 -35.44 16.21 -22.78
N LEU A 257 -34.92 17.16 -23.54
CA LEU A 257 -34.95 18.58 -23.18
C LEU A 257 -36.32 19.14 -23.57
N LYS A 258 -37.09 19.61 -22.58
CA LYS A 258 -38.47 20.06 -22.78
C LYS A 258 -38.48 21.48 -23.35
N ALA A 259 -39.29 21.70 -24.38
CA ALA A 259 -39.56 23.03 -24.89
C ALA A 259 -40.11 23.94 -23.77
N ASN A 260 -39.79 25.23 -23.84
CA ASN A 260 -40.19 26.25 -22.85
C ASN A 260 -39.73 25.97 -21.40
N THR A 261 -38.71 25.13 -21.19
CA THR A 261 -38.10 24.91 -19.88
C THR A 261 -36.78 25.67 -19.79
N ARG A 262 -36.58 26.44 -18.71
CA ARG A 262 -35.32 27.14 -18.45
C ARG A 262 -34.33 26.20 -17.77
N TYR A 263 -33.11 26.15 -18.30
CA TYR A 263 -32.01 25.34 -17.77
C TYR A 263 -30.87 26.26 -17.35
N ILE A 264 -30.28 25.97 -16.20
CA ILE A 264 -29.00 26.54 -15.79
C ILE A 264 -27.90 25.62 -16.31
N PHE A 265 -26.89 26.24 -16.93
CA PHE A 265 -25.70 25.55 -17.36
C PHE A 265 -24.49 26.06 -16.56
N GLY A 266 -23.53 25.17 -16.34
CA GLY A 266 -22.29 25.50 -15.63
C GLY A 266 -21.16 24.63 -16.13
N GLY A 267 -19.95 25.18 -16.14
CA GLY A 267 -18.74 24.49 -16.55
C GLY A 267 -17.61 24.73 -15.57
N TRP A 268 -16.83 23.69 -15.26
CA TRP A 268 -15.60 23.84 -14.46
C TRP A 268 -14.48 22.97 -15.02
N THR A 269 -13.26 23.49 -14.96
CA THR A 269 -12.05 22.78 -15.37
C THR A 269 -11.58 21.82 -14.28
N LEU A 270 -11.25 20.60 -14.67
CA LEU A 270 -10.60 19.64 -13.81
C LEU A 270 -9.07 19.84 -13.80
N THR A 271 -8.39 19.14 -12.90
CA THR A 271 -6.93 19.21 -12.75
C THR A 271 -6.16 18.71 -13.97
N ASP A 272 -6.78 17.85 -14.80
CA ASP A 272 -6.23 17.37 -16.06
C ASP A 272 -6.52 18.31 -17.26
N GLY A 273 -7.16 19.45 -17.00
CA GLY A 273 -7.51 20.43 -18.03
C GLY A 273 -8.77 20.08 -18.83
N SER A 274 -9.46 18.97 -18.53
CA SER A 274 -10.79 18.68 -19.08
C SER A 274 -11.86 19.61 -18.49
N ILE A 275 -13.00 19.76 -19.15
CA ILE A 275 -14.12 20.59 -18.69
C ILE A 275 -15.31 19.69 -18.39
N ASN A 276 -15.85 19.76 -17.17
CA ASN A 276 -17.15 19.18 -16.89
C ASN A 276 -18.24 20.22 -17.18
N LEU A 277 -19.28 19.81 -17.89
CA LEU A 277 -20.48 20.60 -18.15
C LEU A 277 -21.70 19.98 -17.47
N SER A 278 -22.56 20.83 -16.93
CA SER A 278 -23.84 20.42 -16.35
C SER A 278 -24.99 21.30 -16.83
N PHE A 279 -26.14 20.69 -17.08
CA PHE A 279 -27.41 21.35 -17.37
C PHE A 279 -28.45 20.90 -16.36
N THR A 280 -29.05 21.84 -15.64
CA THR A 280 -30.03 21.59 -14.58
C THR A 280 -31.29 22.42 -14.85
N PRO A 281 -32.50 21.86 -14.91
CA PRO A 281 -33.71 22.67 -14.97
C PRO A 281 -33.77 23.61 -13.77
N LEU A 282 -34.10 24.88 -14.02
CA LEU A 282 -34.17 25.90 -12.98
C LEU A 282 -35.13 25.50 -11.84
N ALA A 283 -36.17 24.72 -12.15
CA ALA A 283 -37.14 24.22 -11.17
C ALA A 283 -36.53 23.32 -10.09
N ASP A 284 -35.42 22.63 -10.36
CA ASP A 284 -34.83 21.65 -9.44
C ASP A 284 -33.82 22.26 -8.46
N LEU A 285 -33.37 23.49 -8.71
CA LEU A 285 -32.42 24.19 -7.85
C LEU A 285 -33.01 24.62 -6.50
N GLN A 286 -34.34 24.69 -6.38
CA GLN A 286 -35.00 25.02 -5.11
C GLN A 286 -34.82 23.96 -4.01
N LYS A 287 -34.26 22.78 -4.32
CA LYS A 287 -33.98 21.70 -3.34
C LYS A 287 -32.50 21.58 -2.94
N SER A 288 -31.59 22.29 -3.61
CA SER A 288 -30.16 22.29 -3.30
C SER A 288 -29.79 23.62 -2.66
N ASN A 289 -29.15 23.60 -1.48
CA ASN A 289 -28.58 24.78 -0.82
C ASN A 289 -27.34 25.32 -1.57
N VAL A 290 -27.49 25.58 -2.87
CA VAL A 290 -26.56 26.40 -3.63
C VAL A 290 -27.11 27.81 -3.55
N THR A 291 -26.64 28.56 -2.55
CA THR A 291 -26.66 30.02 -2.61
C THR A 291 -25.80 30.41 -3.82
N GLN A 292 -26.43 30.64 -4.96
CA GLN A 292 -25.89 31.66 -5.86
C GLN A 292 -25.85 32.95 -5.03
N GLU A 293 -24.70 33.60 -4.94
CA GLU A 293 -24.71 35.04 -4.75
C GLU A 293 -25.54 35.58 -5.91
N ASN A 294 -26.63 36.27 -5.58
CA ASN A 294 -27.49 36.95 -6.54
C ASN A 294 -26.60 37.76 -7.49
N ILE A 295 -26.42 37.31 -8.73
CA ILE A 295 -26.13 38.24 -9.80
C ILE A 295 -27.48 38.85 -10.13
N GLU A 296 -27.84 39.87 -9.37
CA GLU A 296 -29.11 40.60 -9.45
C GLU A 296 -29.26 41.39 -10.77
N ASN A 297 -28.27 41.36 -11.66
CA ASN A 297 -28.28 42.12 -12.89
C ASN A 297 -27.95 41.22 -14.09
N GLU A 298 -28.99 40.85 -14.85
CA GLU A 298 -28.80 40.68 -16.29
C GLU A 298 -28.13 41.96 -16.84
N PRO A 299 -27.19 41.86 -17.79
CA PRO A 299 -26.58 43.06 -18.37
C PRO A 299 -27.67 43.95 -19.00
N GLN A 300 -27.94 45.08 -18.37
CA GLN A 300 -28.87 46.10 -18.85
C GLN A 300 -28.16 46.98 -19.88
N LEU A 301 -28.89 47.43 -20.92
CA LEU A 301 -28.37 48.42 -21.87
C LEU A 301 -28.03 49.71 -21.10
N ILE A 302 -26.91 50.37 -21.43
CA ILE A 302 -26.45 51.58 -20.72
C ILE A 302 -27.55 52.66 -20.70
N GLY A 303 -28.34 52.78 -21.77
CA GLY A 303 -29.48 53.71 -21.83
C GLY A 303 -30.55 53.44 -20.76
N ASP A 304 -30.84 52.18 -20.46
CA ASP A 304 -31.82 51.80 -19.44
C ASP A 304 -31.30 52.07 -18.02
N ILE A 305 -30.00 51.89 -17.80
CA ILE A 305 -29.33 52.22 -16.53
C ILE A 305 -29.42 53.72 -16.25
N VAL A 306 -29.08 54.55 -17.24
CA VAL A 306 -29.15 56.01 -17.11
C VAL A 306 -30.60 56.47 -16.88
N LYS A 307 -31.56 55.87 -17.59
CA LYS A 307 -32.99 56.18 -17.42
C LYS A 307 -33.50 55.82 -16.03
N ASN A 308 -33.12 54.66 -15.50
CA ASN A 308 -33.50 54.21 -14.16
C ASN A 308 -32.90 55.10 -13.07
N MET A 309 -31.60 55.42 -13.16
CA MET A 309 -30.96 56.33 -12.20
C MET A 309 -31.60 57.72 -12.18
N PHE A 310 -31.95 58.26 -13.36
CA PHE A 310 -32.58 59.59 -13.44
C PHE A 310 -33.98 59.60 -12.83
N ASN A 311 -34.75 58.52 -13.02
CA ASN A 311 -36.08 58.38 -12.46
C ASN A 311 -36.07 58.16 -10.94
N GLU A 312 -35.09 57.41 -10.40
CA GLU A 312 -34.91 57.24 -8.95
C GLU A 312 -34.57 58.56 -8.25
N ILE A 313 -33.66 59.35 -8.82
CA ILE A 313 -33.30 60.68 -8.29
C ILE A 313 -34.51 61.63 -8.29
N ARG A 314 -35.38 61.52 -9.31
CA ARG A 314 -36.61 62.32 -9.40
C ARG A 314 -37.62 61.94 -8.32
N ASP A 315 -37.82 60.66 -8.07
CA ASP A 315 -38.82 60.19 -7.10
C ASP A 315 -38.49 60.62 -5.66
N ASP A 316 -37.21 60.88 -5.36
CA ASP A 316 -36.74 61.46 -4.09
C ASP A 316 -36.88 62.99 -3.99
N THR A 317 -36.96 63.72 -5.11
CA THR A 317 -36.90 65.19 -5.13
C THR A 317 -38.17 65.89 -5.66
N ARG A 318 -39.12 65.14 -6.25
CA ARG A 318 -40.47 65.54 -6.72
C ARG A 318 -40.63 66.81 -7.58
N GLU A 319 -39.58 67.57 -7.88
CA GLU A 319 -39.63 68.81 -8.68
C GLU A 319 -38.80 68.75 -9.98
N LEU A 320 -38.21 67.61 -10.34
CA LEU A 320 -37.41 67.47 -11.56
C LEU A 320 -38.22 66.94 -12.76
N PRO A 321 -37.95 67.43 -13.99
CA PRO A 321 -38.55 66.90 -15.22
C PRO A 321 -38.15 65.44 -15.45
N THR A 322 -39.00 64.67 -16.14
CA THR A 322 -38.67 63.27 -16.51
C THR A 322 -37.47 63.20 -17.44
N TYR A 323 -36.81 62.05 -17.50
CA TYR A 323 -35.69 61.81 -18.43
C TYR A 323 -36.04 62.20 -19.88
N ASP A 324 -37.21 61.76 -20.37
CA ASP A 324 -37.67 62.05 -21.73
C ASP A 324 -38.00 63.55 -21.95
N GLN A 325 -38.30 64.31 -20.88
CA GLN A 325 -38.50 65.77 -20.92
C GLN A 325 -37.18 66.55 -20.88
N ALA A 326 -36.15 66.02 -20.23
CA ALA A 326 -34.85 66.68 -20.07
C ALA A 326 -33.90 66.43 -21.26
N PHE A 327 -33.98 65.24 -21.89
CA PHE A 327 -33.02 64.81 -22.90
C PHE A 327 -33.66 64.43 -24.24
N GLY A 328 -35.00 64.50 -24.35
CA GLY A 328 -35.74 64.06 -25.53
C GLY A 328 -35.84 62.54 -25.63
N SER A 329 -36.82 62.02 -26.38
CA SER A 329 -36.89 60.59 -26.66
C SER A 329 -35.70 60.19 -27.54
N LEU A 330 -34.94 59.20 -27.10
CA LEU A 330 -33.97 58.52 -27.95
C LEU A 330 -34.73 57.81 -29.07
N ASP A 331 -34.89 58.49 -30.20
CA ASP A 331 -35.30 57.85 -31.44
C ASP A 331 -34.20 56.87 -31.84
N SER A 332 -34.51 55.58 -31.78
CA SER A 332 -33.60 54.47 -32.06
C SER A 332 -33.26 54.31 -33.55
N ASN A 333 -33.36 55.37 -34.35
CA ASN A 333 -33.19 55.32 -35.81
C ASN A 333 -32.20 56.38 -36.32
N PHE A 334 -30.99 56.44 -35.74
CA PHE A 334 -29.90 57.25 -36.29
C PHE A 334 -28.66 56.39 -36.53
N TYR A 335 -28.62 55.76 -37.70
CA TYR A 335 -27.38 55.44 -38.41
C TYR A 335 -27.54 55.99 -39.81
N GLU A 336 -27.17 57.26 -39.97
CA GLU A 336 -26.81 57.81 -41.27
C GLU A 336 -25.49 57.17 -41.70
N ASN A 337 -25.45 56.78 -42.97
CA ASN A 337 -24.25 56.42 -43.70
C ASN A 337 -23.31 57.63 -43.76
N GLU A 338 -22.04 57.45 -43.42
CA GLU A 338 -20.96 58.16 -44.09
C GLU A 338 -19.86 57.15 -44.40
N ASP A 339 -19.71 56.89 -45.70
CA ASP A 339 -18.50 56.41 -46.34
C ASP A 339 -17.36 57.42 -46.13
N GLU A 340 -16.13 56.93 -46.01
CA GLU A 340 -14.94 57.34 -46.78
C GLU A 340 -13.65 56.98 -46.02
N ASP A 341 -12.91 56.05 -46.63
CA ASP A 341 -11.48 56.09 -46.95
C ASP A 341 -10.49 56.63 -45.91
N GLU A 342 -9.49 55.82 -45.56
CA GLU A 342 -8.15 55.96 -46.14
C GLU A 342 -7.21 54.84 -45.63
N ASP A 343 -6.51 54.26 -46.60
CA ASP A 343 -5.34 53.40 -46.43
C ASP A 343 -4.24 54.11 -45.64
N ASP A 344 -3.50 53.37 -44.82
CA ASP A 344 -2.06 53.61 -44.68
C ASP A 344 -1.34 52.38 -44.08
N ASP A 345 -0.57 51.75 -44.96
CA ASP A 345 0.60 50.91 -44.68
C ASP A 345 1.49 51.54 -43.62
N TRP A 346 1.92 50.82 -42.57
CA TRP A 346 3.26 51.00 -42.00
C TRP A 346 3.83 49.71 -41.41
N ASP A 347 4.72 49.14 -42.22
CA ASP A 347 5.94 48.38 -41.94
C ASP A 347 6.27 47.94 -40.50
N VAL A 348 6.59 46.65 -40.43
CA VAL A 348 7.43 45.96 -39.43
C VAL A 348 8.85 46.53 -39.47
N PRO A 349 9.55 46.68 -38.32
CA PRO A 349 10.76 45.88 -38.17
C PRO A 349 11.13 45.51 -36.70
N PHE A 350 11.39 44.22 -36.46
CA PHE A 350 12.67 43.61 -36.01
C PHE A 350 12.47 42.24 -35.37
#